data_AF-A0A954NL32-F1
#
_entry.id   AF-A0A954NL32-F1
#
_cell.length_a   1.000
_cell.length_b   1.000
_cell.length_c   1.000
_cell.angle_alpha   90.00
_cell.angle_beta   90.00
_cell.angle_gamma   90.00
#
_symmetry.space_group_name_H-M   'P 1'
#
loop_
_entity.id
_entity.type
_entity.pdbx_description
1 polymer ?
#
loop_
_entity_poly.entity_id
_entity_poly.type
_entity_poly.pdbx_seq_one_letter_code
_entity_poly.pdbx_strand_id
1 'polypeptide(L)' 'MLARRKMKLNDLSAAVGVSVPNLSILKTGKARAIRFTTLEAICRVLACQPGDILSFTEEANDSDDRHEEQATDSQ' A
#
# COMPACT_ATOMS: atom_id res chain seq x y z
N MET A 1 11.34 0.84 -3.96
CA MET A 1 11.81 1.50 -2.71
C MET A 1 12.15 0.51 -1.59
N LEU A 2 11.27 -0.43 -1.21
CA LEU A 2 11.55 -1.40 -0.12
C LEU A 2 12.71 -2.35 -0.40
N ALA A 3 12.81 -2.87 -1.64
CA ALA A 3 13.91 -3.73 -2.06
C ALA A 3 15.29 -3.02 -2.01
N ARG A 4 15.33 -1.71 -2.29
CA ARG A 4 16.55 -0.89 -2.19
C ARG A 4 17.06 -0.78 -0.75
N ARG A 5 16.19 -0.99 0.24
CA ARG A 5 16.49 -0.89 1.68
C ARG A 5 16.50 -2.24 2.40
N LYS A 6 16.32 -3.35 1.68
CA LYS A 6 16.21 -4.73 2.23
C LYS A 6 15.24 -4.85 3.41
N MET A 7 14.23 -3.98 3.49
CA MET A 7 13.26 -3.94 4.60
C MET A 7 12.06 -4.83 4.27
N LYS A 8 11.63 -5.68 5.23
CA LYS A 8 10.42 -6.50 5.07
C LYS A 8 9.18 -5.65 5.34
N LEU A 9 8.05 -6.05 4.76
CA LEU A 9 6.78 -5.34 4.93
C LEU A 9 6.29 -5.35 6.39
N ASN A 10 6.56 -6.43 7.13
CA ASN A 10 6.24 -6.54 8.55
C ASN A 10 7.04 -5.53 9.40
N ASP A 11 8.31 -5.31 9.06
CA ASP A 11 9.17 -4.35 9.77
C ASP A 11 8.67 -2.91 9.52
N LEU A 12 8.27 -2.62 8.27
CA LEU A 12 7.64 -1.34 7.92
C LEU A 12 6.30 -1.14 8.66
N SER A 13 5.50 -2.19 8.78
CA SER A 13 4.23 -2.17 9.52
C SER A 13 4.45 -1.77 10.98
N ALA A 14 5.43 -2.38 11.64
CA ALA A 14 5.80 -2.04 13.02
C ALA A 14 6.33 -0.60 13.14
N ALA A 15 7.15 -0.14 12.19
CA ALA A 15 7.75 1.20 12.24
C ALA A 15 6.76 2.33 11.95
N VAL A 16 5.79 2.11 11.05
CA VAL A 16 4.81 3.12 10.61
C VAL A 16 3.54 3.07 11.48
N GLY A 17 3.30 1.99 12.21
CA GLY A 17 2.09 1.80 13.01
C GLY A 17 0.85 1.53 12.16
N VAL A 18 1.03 0.92 10.99
CA VAL A 18 -0.05 0.59 10.05
C VAL A 18 -0.02 -0.91 9.76
N SER A 19 -1.18 -1.55 9.69
CA SER A 19 -1.26 -3.00 9.48
C SER A 19 -0.64 -3.44 8.15
N VAL A 20 -0.11 -4.66 8.11
CA VAL A 20 0.47 -5.27 6.89
C VAL A 20 -0.52 -5.28 5.72
N PRO A 21 -1.83 -5.60 5.90
CA PRO A 21 -2.80 -5.51 4.81
C PRO A 21 -2.92 -4.11 4.20
N ASN A 22 -2.97 -3.06 5.04
CA ASN A 22 -3.06 -1.68 4.56
C ASN A 22 -1.80 -1.26 3.78
N LEU A 23 -0.61 -1.66 4.25
CA LEU A 23 0.64 -1.43 3.53
C LEU A 23 0.73 -2.25 2.23
N SER A 24 0.13 -3.43 2.20
CA SER A 24 0.06 -4.27 0.99
C SER A 24 -0.76 -3.59 -0.10
N ILE A 25 -1.92 -3.02 0.24
CA ILE A 25 -2.78 -2.28 -0.69
C ILE A 25 -2.05 -1.04 -1.24
N LEU A 26 -1.29 -0.34 -0.40
CA LEU A 26 -0.43 0.77 -0.84
C LEU A 26 0.67 0.30 -1.79
N LYS A 27 1.31 -0.84 -1.50
CA LYS A 27 2.39 -1.41 -2.33
C LYS A 27 1.89 -1.84 -3.70
N THR A 28 0.67 -2.35 -3.82
CA THR A 28 0.09 -2.80 -5.10
C THR A 28 -0.55 -1.67 -5.90
N GLY A 29 -0.58 -0.44 -5.38
CA GLY A 29 -1.21 0.71 -6.04
C GLY A 29 -2.74 0.67 -6.03
N LYS A 30 -3.36 -0.27 -5.31
CA LYS A 30 -4.83 -0.39 -5.19
C LYS A 30 -5.44 0.53 -4.13
N ALA A 31 -4.62 1.37 -3.47
CA ALA A 31 -5.09 2.26 -2.44
C ALA A 31 -5.89 3.42 -3.03
N ARG A 32 -7.15 3.56 -2.61
CA ARG A 32 -7.99 4.70 -2.98
C ARG A 32 -7.71 5.97 -2.17
N ALA A 33 -7.14 5.81 -0.97
CA ALA A 33 -6.80 6.92 -0.08
C ALA A 33 -5.62 6.58 0.84
N ILE A 34 -4.91 7.61 1.30
CA ILE A 34 -3.87 7.53 2.33
C ILE A 34 -3.98 8.73 3.27
N ARG A 35 -3.81 8.51 4.58
CA ARG A 35 -3.69 9.61 5.55
C ARG A 35 -2.32 10.27 5.42
N PHE A 36 -2.26 11.60 5.49
CA PHE A 36 -0.97 12.30 5.45
C PHE A 36 0.00 11.85 6.55
N THR A 37 -0.49 11.54 7.76
CA THR A 37 0.35 11.01 8.85
C THR A 37 0.99 9.67 8.50
N THR A 38 0.25 8.80 7.79
CA THR A 38 0.79 7.53 7.28
C THR A 38 1.83 7.78 6.19
N LEU A 39 1.53 8.66 5.23
CA LEU A 39 2.46 9.03 4.16
C LEU A 39 3.76 9.61 4.75
N GLU A 40 3.66 10.51 5.72
CA GLU A 40 4.78 11.11 6.43
C GLU A 40 5.64 10.05 7.14
N ALA A 41 5.02 9.15 7.90
CA ALA A 41 5.73 8.09 8.61
C ALA A 41 6.46 7.15 7.63
N ILE A 42 5.83 6.79 6.51
CA ILE A 42 6.48 6.02 5.44
C ILE A 42 7.68 6.79 4.88
N CYS A 43 7.52 8.09 4.56
CA CYS A 43 8.60 8.92 4.06
C CYS A 43 9.77 9.04 5.03
N ARG A 44 9.52 9.13 6.34
CA ARG A 44 10.56 9.15 7.38
C ARG A 44 11.31 7.82 7.45
N VAL A 45 10.59 6.70 7.57
CA VAL A 45 11.19 5.35 7.68
C VAL A 45 11.94 4.97 6.41
N LEU A 46 11.35 5.28 5.26
CA LEU A 46 11.92 5.00 3.94
C LEU A 46 12.70 6.19 3.39
N ALA A 47 13.09 7.16 4.23
CA ALA A 47 13.82 8.40 3.90
C ALA A 47 13.68 8.80 2.42
N CYS A 48 12.44 9.08 2.02
CA CYS A 48 12.02 9.39 0.67
C CYS A 48 11.08 10.59 0.66
N GLN A 49 10.78 11.09 -0.53
CA GLN A 49 9.83 12.18 -0.72
C GLN A 49 8.44 11.63 -1.07
N PRO A 50 7.36 12.39 -0.79
CA PRO A 50 6.01 12.02 -1.23
C PRO A 50 5.90 11.75 -2.73
N GLY A 51 6.65 12.50 -3.56
CA GLY A 51 6.70 12.30 -5.01
C GLY A 51 7.33 10.97 -5.45
N ASP A 52 8.03 10.27 -4.56
CA ASP A 52 8.54 8.91 -4.84
C ASP A 52 7.45 7.83 -4.67
N ILE A 53 6.30 8.20 -4.08
CA ILE A 53 5.19 7.29 -3.72
C ILE A 53 3.94 7.63 -4.52
N LEU A 54 3.65 8.93 -4.68
CA LEU A 54 2.45 9.42 -5.33
C LEU A 54 2.76 9.90 -6.75
N SER A 55 1.98 9.43 -7.71
CA SER A 55 1.97 9.89 -9.09
C SER A 55 0.53 10.12 -9.52
N PHE A 56 0.27 11.25 -10.18
CA PHE A 56 -1.03 11.49 -10.81
C PHE A 56 -1.08 10.78 -12.18
N THR A 57 -2.17 10.06 -12.45
CA THR A 57 -2.46 9.45 -13.75
C THR A 57 -3.83 9.94 -14.21
N GLU A 58 -3.94 10.36 -15.48
CA GLU A 58 -5.22 10.81 -16.06
C GLU A 58 -6.22 9.66 -16.25
N GLU A 59 -5.73 8.42 -16.29
CA GLU A 59 -6.55 7.20 -16.32
C GLU A 59 -7.07 6.91 -14.91
N ALA A 60 -8.34 7.22 -14.66
CA ALA A 60 -9.07 6.68 -13.53
C ALA A 60 -9.22 5.16 -13.73
N ASN A 61 -8.27 4.37 -13.21
CA ASN A 61 -8.41 2.92 -13.11
C ASN A 61 -9.54 2.61 -12.11
N ASP A 62 -10.78 2.66 -12.60
CA ASP A 62 -11.98 2.17 -11.92
C ASP A 62 -12.21 0.66 -12.21
N SER A 63 -11.16 -0.02 -12.64
CA SER A 63 -11.14 -1.43 -13.02
C SER A 63 -10.69 -2.33 -11.86
N ASP A 64 -11.39 -2.28 -10.72
CA ASP A 64 -11.33 -3.39 -9.74
C ASP A 64 -12.52 -3.32 -8.76
N ASP A 65 -13.57 -4.11 -9.06
CA ASP A 65 -14.34 -4.93 -8.09
C ASP A 65 -15.58 -5.58 -8.78
N ARG A 66 -15.34 -6.47 -9.73
CA ARG A 66 -16.24 -7.63 -9.98
C ARG A 66 -15.35 -8.81 -10.33
N HIS A 67 -15.05 -9.66 -9.34
CA HIS A 67 -14.92 -11.12 -9.40
C HIS A 67 -14.16 -11.60 -8.16
N GLU A 68 -14.89 -11.87 -7.08
CA GLU A 68 -14.60 -13.00 -6.19
C GLU A 68 -15.88 -13.35 -5.43
N GLU A 69 -16.85 -13.86 -6.18
CA GLU A 69 -17.95 -14.64 -5.64
C GLU A 69 -17.76 -16.08 -6.11
N GLN A 70 -17.87 -17.01 -5.17
CA GLN A 70 -17.89 -18.48 -5.29
C GLN A 70 -16.54 -19.22 -5.20
N ALA A 71 -16.21 -19.61 -3.97
CA ALA A 71 -15.88 -21.00 -3.70
C ALA A 71 -16.76 -21.48 -2.54
N THR A 72 -17.93 -22.00 -2.89
CA THR A 72 -18.73 -22.91 -2.07
C THR A 72 -18.11 -24.30 -2.12
N ASP A 73 -17.79 -24.90 -0.98
CA ASP A 73 -17.99 -26.33 -0.67
C ASP A 73 -17.72 -26.50 0.84
N SER A 74 -18.74 -26.59 1.69
CA SER A 74 -19.35 -27.85 2.14
C SER A 74 -18.33 -28.93 2.52
N GLN A 75 -17.91 -28.93 3.79
CA GLN A 75 -17.82 -30.11 4.66
C GLN A 75 -17.55 -29.69 6.10
#